data_AF-A0A8B9A1V7-F1
#
_entry.id   AF-A0A8B9A1V7-F1
#
_cell.length_a   1.000
_cell.length_b   1.000
_cell.length_c   1.000
_cell.angle_alpha   90.00
_cell.angle_beta   90.00
_cell.angle_gamma   90.00
#
_symmetry.space_group_name_H-M   'P 1'
#
loop_
_entity.id
_entity.type
_entity.pdbx_description
1 polymer ?
#
loop_
_entity_poly.entity_id
_entity_poly.type
_entity_poly.pdbx_seq_one_letter_code
_entity_poly.pdbx_strand_id
1 'polypeptide(L)'
;MNTISILNFCRRKTNASIIIILNDWEQTLLALNEVTKESFKQNDDFFPIKPADYGKFLVLSLGTGSSKQEEKFDASMASKWGVLGWLYNSGMTPLIDSFSQASSDMVDIHASVIFQALHCESNYLRIQDDTLMGDTASVDVSSKENLLKLVQIGKELLKKPVSRVNLESGMYEAVQMAGTNEEELIRFAKMLSSERQLRLGKMHLN
;
A
#
# COMPACT_ATOMS: atom_id res chain seq x y z
N MET A 1 5.46 -12.96 -12.73
CA MET A 1 6.36 -11.87 -13.17
C MET A 1 5.57 -10.57 -13.08
N ASN A 2 5.57 -9.93 -11.91
CA ASN A 2 4.84 -8.67 -11.72
C ASN A 2 5.83 -7.52 -11.94
N THR A 3 5.56 -6.75 -12.99
CA THR A 3 6.36 -5.61 -13.44
C THR A 3 6.28 -4.50 -12.40
N ILE A 4 7.41 -4.19 -11.74
CA ILE A 4 7.58 -2.93 -11.02
C ILE A 4 7.44 -1.81 -12.05
N SER A 5 6.26 -1.20 -12.11
CA SER A 5 6.06 0.02 -12.89
C SER A 5 6.44 1.21 -12.03
N ILE A 6 7.76 1.45 -11.87
CA ILE A 6 8.22 2.80 -11.54
C ILE A 6 7.90 3.63 -12.78
N LEU A 7 6.74 4.29 -12.76
CA LEU A 7 6.44 5.34 -13.73
C LEU A 7 7.45 6.45 -13.47
N ASN A 8 8.59 6.39 -14.16
CA ASN A 8 9.56 7.48 -14.26
C ASN A 8 8.88 8.65 -14.98
N PHE A 9 8.06 9.39 -14.24
CA PHE A 9 7.47 10.65 -14.68
C PHE A 9 8.43 11.82 -14.43
N CYS A 10 9.69 11.55 -14.14
CA CYS A 10 10.71 12.53 -13.83
C CYS A 10 11.49 12.87 -15.10
N ARG A 11 11.02 13.81 -15.92
CA ARG A 11 11.80 14.25 -17.11
C ARG A 11 11.92 15.76 -17.32
N ARG A 12 11.42 16.61 -16.41
CA ARG A 12 11.66 18.07 -16.46
C ARG A 12 11.64 18.73 -15.08
N LYS A 13 12.57 19.68 -14.92
CA LYS A 13 12.82 20.55 -13.76
C LYS A 13 11.58 21.30 -13.29
N THR A 14 10.79 20.69 -12.41
CA THR A 14 9.89 21.43 -11.52
C THR A 14 10.03 20.92 -10.09
N ASN A 15 9.71 21.78 -9.13
CA ASN A 15 9.65 21.42 -7.73
C ASN A 15 8.63 20.28 -7.51
N ALA A 16 9.16 19.11 -7.14
CA ALA A 16 8.75 18.45 -5.89
C ALA A 16 7.45 17.61 -5.88
N SER A 17 7.38 16.55 -6.69
CA SER A 17 6.53 15.38 -6.35
C SER A 17 7.03 14.06 -6.96
N ILE A 18 7.36 13.05 -6.16
CA ILE A 18 7.63 11.68 -6.64
C ILE A 18 6.34 10.88 -6.51
N ILE A 19 5.87 10.32 -7.63
CA ILE A 19 4.62 9.57 -7.70
C ILE A 19 4.94 8.09 -7.74
N ILE A 20 4.45 7.34 -6.74
CA ILE A 20 4.63 5.89 -6.66
C ILE A 20 3.23 5.28 -6.66
N ILE A 21 2.92 4.47 -7.68
CA ILE A 21 1.68 3.69 -7.77
C ILE A 21 2.06 2.22 -7.84
N LEU A 22 1.68 1.43 -6.84
CA LEU A 22 2.10 0.05 -6.74
C LEU A 22 0.96 -0.85 -6.29
N ASN A 23 1.04 -2.09 -6.74
CA ASN A 23 0.04 -3.13 -6.50
C ASN A 23 0.41 -4.03 -5.30
N ASP A 24 1.54 -3.78 -4.65
CA ASP A 24 2.05 -4.63 -3.57
C ASP A 24 2.87 -3.84 -2.54
N TRP A 25 2.85 -4.30 -1.29
CA TRP A 25 3.44 -3.62 -0.14
C TRP A 25 4.97 -3.70 -0.18
N GLU A 26 5.57 -4.86 -0.47
CA GLU A 26 7.03 -5.02 -0.63
C GLU A 26 7.59 -4.04 -1.67
N GLN A 27 6.82 -3.84 -2.74
CA GLN A 27 7.21 -2.95 -3.82
C GLN A 27 7.25 -1.49 -3.37
N THR A 28 6.44 -1.10 -2.38
CA THR A 28 6.30 0.30 -1.94
C THR A 28 7.56 0.81 -1.26
N LEU A 29 8.10 0.06 -0.30
CA LEU A 29 9.37 0.41 0.32
C LEU A 29 10.54 0.29 -0.66
N LEU A 30 10.55 -0.72 -1.53
CA LEU A 30 11.59 -0.84 -2.56
C LEU A 30 11.61 0.36 -3.51
N ALA A 31 10.44 0.83 -3.96
CA ALA A 31 10.34 2.02 -4.80
C ALA A 31 10.77 3.29 -4.05
N LEU A 32 10.35 3.46 -2.79
CA LEU A 32 10.81 4.57 -1.94
C LEU A 32 12.34 4.57 -1.78
N ASN A 33 12.93 3.40 -1.53
CA ASN A 33 14.37 3.24 -1.39
C ASN A 33 15.11 3.54 -2.70
N GLU A 34 14.62 3.05 -3.84
CA GLU A 34 15.28 3.29 -5.13
C GLU A 34 15.21 4.78 -5.51
N VAL A 35 14.08 5.44 -5.29
CA VAL A 35 13.99 6.88 -5.56
C VAL A 35 14.87 7.70 -4.60
N THR A 36 14.92 7.31 -3.31
CA THR A 36 15.81 7.95 -2.33
C THR A 36 17.28 7.79 -2.74
N LYS A 37 17.66 6.61 -3.24
CA LYS A 37 19.00 6.33 -3.76
C LYS A 37 19.32 7.15 -5.00
N GLU A 38 18.41 7.32 -5.94
CA GLU A 38 18.61 8.19 -7.11
C GLU A 38 18.72 9.68 -6.72
N SER A 39 17.98 10.12 -5.70
CA SER A 39 18.14 11.45 -5.09
C SER A 39 19.53 11.63 -4.48
N PHE A 40 20.05 10.63 -3.76
CA PHE A 40 21.44 10.65 -3.24
C PHE A 40 22.50 10.74 -4.34
N LYS A 41 22.25 10.13 -5.51
CA LYS A 41 23.14 10.23 -6.68
C LYS A 41 23.05 11.58 -7.41
N GLN A 42 22.25 12.53 -6.92
CA GLN A 42 22.04 13.86 -7.52
C GLN A 42 21.56 13.78 -8.97
N ASN A 43 20.74 12.78 -9.28
CA ASN A 43 20.14 12.66 -10.61
C ASN A 43 19.20 13.86 -10.86
N ASP A 44 19.43 14.59 -11.97
CA ASP A 44 18.71 15.82 -12.35
C ASP A 44 17.19 15.62 -12.44
N ASP A 45 16.74 14.40 -12.73
CA ASP A 45 15.32 14.05 -12.83
C ASP A 45 14.64 13.99 -11.44
N PHE A 46 15.40 13.81 -10.36
CA PHE A 46 14.90 13.70 -8.97
C PHE A 46 15.30 14.90 -8.09
N PHE A 47 15.97 15.90 -8.66
CA PHE A 47 16.44 17.10 -7.96
C PHE A 47 15.42 18.26 -8.11
N PRO A 48 15.15 19.10 -7.08
CA PRO A 48 15.84 19.26 -5.81
C PRO A 48 15.06 18.64 -4.64
N ILE A 49 14.91 17.31 -4.62
CA ILE A 49 14.38 16.60 -3.46
C ILE A 49 15.57 16.32 -2.55
N LYS A 50 15.55 16.86 -1.32
CA LYS A 50 16.57 16.52 -0.33
C LYS A 50 16.39 15.04 0.02
N PRO A 51 17.47 14.29 0.28
CA PRO A 51 17.33 12.92 0.77
C PRO A 51 16.41 12.88 2.00
N ALA A 52 15.50 11.90 2.04
CA ALA A 52 14.47 11.76 3.08
C ALA A 52 13.43 12.91 3.18
N ASP A 53 13.25 13.72 2.15
CA ASP A 53 12.16 14.71 2.05
C ASP A 53 10.84 14.03 1.61
N TYR A 54 10.29 13.17 2.48
CA TYR A 54 9.07 12.38 2.22
C TYR A 54 7.82 13.25 2.00
N GLY A 55 7.85 14.53 2.42
CA GLY A 55 6.78 15.50 2.12
C GLY A 55 6.63 15.82 0.63
N LYS A 56 7.62 15.48 -0.18
CA LYS A 56 7.58 15.57 -1.65
C LYS A 56 7.20 14.26 -2.33
N PHE A 57 6.87 13.21 -1.60
CA PHE A 57 6.40 11.96 -2.20
C PHE A 57 4.88 11.96 -2.17
N LEU A 58 4.26 11.47 -3.24
CA LEU A 58 2.85 11.11 -3.32
C LEU A 58 2.80 9.62 -3.62
N VAL A 59 2.37 8.83 -2.64
CA VAL A 59 2.36 7.38 -2.73
C VAL A 59 0.93 6.86 -2.68
N LEU A 60 0.53 6.20 -3.76
CA LEU A 60 -0.71 5.43 -3.85
C LEU A 60 -0.35 3.95 -3.86
N SER A 61 -0.72 3.24 -2.81
CA SER A 61 -0.52 1.81 -2.67
C SER A 61 -1.86 1.10 -2.72
N LEU A 62 -2.03 0.19 -3.67
CA LEU A 62 -3.24 -0.59 -3.87
C LEU A 62 -2.95 -2.04 -3.50
N GLY A 63 -3.69 -2.59 -2.56
CA GLY A 63 -3.62 -4.00 -2.22
C GLY A 63 -4.72 -4.81 -2.91
N THR A 64 -4.48 -6.11 -3.04
CA THR A 64 -5.45 -7.06 -3.63
C THR A 64 -6.41 -7.65 -2.59
N GLY A 65 -6.40 -7.09 -1.40
CA GLY A 65 -7.07 -7.59 -0.22
C GLY A 65 -6.33 -8.74 0.48
N SER A 66 -6.69 -8.97 1.73
CA SER A 66 -6.26 -10.09 2.54
C SER A 66 -7.48 -10.83 3.06
N SER A 67 -7.30 -12.12 3.36
CA SER A 67 -8.32 -12.86 4.11
C SER A 67 -8.64 -12.08 5.38
N LYS A 68 -9.92 -12.07 5.75
CA LYS A 68 -10.33 -11.72 7.11
C LYS A 68 -9.42 -12.47 8.06
N GLN A 69 -8.79 -11.75 9.00
CA GLN A 69 -8.05 -12.37 10.09
C GLN A 69 -9.04 -13.22 10.89
N GLU A 70 -9.17 -14.47 10.47
CA GLU A 70 -9.69 -15.52 11.30
C GLU A 70 -8.56 -15.82 12.28
N GLU A 71 -8.81 -15.73 13.58
CA GLU A 71 -7.90 -16.23 14.62
C GLU A 71 -7.85 -17.77 14.52
N LYS A 72 -7.28 -18.28 13.42
CA LYS A 72 -7.31 -19.71 13.07
C LYS A 72 -6.58 -20.56 14.10
N PHE A 73 -5.65 -19.95 14.81
CA PHE A 73 -4.83 -20.58 15.83
C PHE A 73 -4.66 -19.64 17.02
N ASP A 74 -4.86 -20.16 18.23
CA ASP A 74 -4.51 -19.47 19.46
C ASP A 74 -3.20 -20.01 20.05
N ALA A 75 -2.65 -19.26 21.02
CA ALA A 75 -1.41 -19.64 21.69
C ALA A 75 -1.50 -20.99 22.43
N SER A 76 -2.68 -21.38 22.92
CA SER A 76 -2.91 -22.64 23.62
C SER A 76 -2.83 -23.83 22.65
N MET A 77 -3.37 -23.69 21.45
CA MET A 77 -3.25 -24.67 20.37
C MET A 77 -1.81 -24.78 19.89
N ALA A 78 -1.17 -23.65 19.59
CA ALA A 78 0.22 -23.62 19.08
C ALA A 78 1.23 -24.16 20.10
N SER A 79 0.97 -24.00 21.40
CA SER A 79 1.85 -24.54 22.47
C SER A 79 2.01 -26.07 22.43
N LYS A 80 1.08 -26.77 21.77
CA LYS A 80 1.10 -28.23 21.63
C LYS A 80 1.79 -28.71 20.35
N TRP A 81 2.25 -27.80 19.50
CA TRP A 81 2.82 -28.15 18.21
C TRP A 81 4.31 -28.50 18.31
N GLY A 82 4.69 -29.63 17.69
CA GLY A 82 6.08 -29.92 17.34
C GLY A 82 6.46 -29.33 15.97
N VAL A 83 7.68 -29.60 15.50
CA VAL A 83 8.21 -29.09 14.21
C VAL A 83 7.26 -29.35 13.04
N LEU A 84 6.68 -30.56 12.94
CA LEU A 84 5.73 -30.90 11.89
C LEU A 84 4.43 -30.09 11.96
N GLY A 85 3.93 -29.79 13.17
CA GLY A 85 2.73 -28.97 13.35
C GLY A 85 2.96 -27.51 12.96
N TRP A 86 4.19 -26.99 13.17
CA TRP A 86 4.57 -25.67 12.67
C TRP A 86 4.73 -25.63 11.14
N LEU A 87 5.20 -26.72 10.52
CA LEU A 87 5.37 -26.82 9.06
C LEU A 87 4.07 -27.11 8.32
N TYR A 88 3.18 -27.91 8.91
CA TYR A 88 1.91 -28.30 8.30
C TYR A 88 0.87 -28.61 9.37
N ASN A 89 -0.24 -27.86 9.38
CA ASN A 89 -1.35 -28.12 10.27
C ASN A 89 -2.68 -27.89 9.57
N SER A 90 -3.53 -28.92 9.54
CA SER A 90 -4.91 -28.83 9.05
C SER A 90 -5.04 -28.24 7.64
N GLY A 91 -4.13 -28.61 6.73
CA GLY A 91 -4.13 -28.11 5.35
C GLY A 91 -3.42 -26.77 5.14
N MET A 92 -2.89 -26.15 6.20
CA MET A 92 -2.15 -24.90 6.15
C MET A 92 -0.68 -25.07 6.52
N THR A 93 0.12 -24.04 6.32
CA THR A 93 1.56 -24.01 6.61
C THR A 93 1.87 -22.92 7.63
N PRO A 94 1.54 -23.12 8.93
CA PRO A 94 1.44 -22.02 9.90
C PRO A 94 2.68 -21.14 9.99
N LEU A 95 3.88 -21.72 9.99
CA LEU A 95 5.12 -20.95 10.06
C LEU A 95 5.33 -20.07 8.82
N ILE A 96 5.06 -20.61 7.63
CA ILE A 96 5.21 -19.89 6.36
C ILE A 96 4.15 -18.80 6.26
N ASP A 97 2.91 -19.12 6.64
CA ASP A 97 1.78 -18.20 6.59
C ASP A 97 1.99 -17.03 7.57
N SER A 98 2.38 -17.31 8.82
CA SER A 98 2.71 -16.29 9.82
C SER A 98 3.89 -15.42 9.39
N PHE A 99 4.97 -16.02 8.85
CA PHE A 99 6.10 -15.24 8.35
C PHE A 99 5.71 -14.33 7.18
N SER A 100 4.94 -14.85 6.23
CA SER A 100 4.51 -14.09 5.05
C SER A 100 3.57 -12.94 5.44
N GLN A 101 2.63 -13.19 6.36
CA GLN A 101 1.73 -12.16 6.90
C GLN A 101 2.51 -11.11 7.71
N ALA A 102 3.40 -11.53 8.62
CA ALA A 102 4.20 -10.59 9.40
C ALA A 102 5.13 -9.74 8.52
N SER A 103 5.72 -10.34 7.48
CA SER A 103 6.50 -9.59 6.48
C SER A 103 5.62 -8.54 5.81
N SER A 104 4.39 -8.91 5.44
CA SER A 104 3.38 -8.03 4.84
C SER A 104 3.06 -6.82 5.71
N ASP A 105 2.73 -7.10 6.97
CA ASP A 105 2.32 -6.06 7.89
C ASP A 105 3.49 -5.12 8.23
N MET A 106 4.71 -5.65 8.38
CA MET A 106 5.90 -4.84 8.71
C MET A 106 6.17 -3.73 7.69
N VAL A 107 5.88 -3.96 6.41
CA VAL A 107 6.14 -2.98 5.36
C VAL A 107 5.07 -1.89 5.29
N ASP A 108 3.80 -2.27 5.42
CA ASP A 108 2.68 -1.31 5.47
C ASP A 108 2.75 -0.44 6.75
N ILE A 109 3.19 -1.04 7.87
CA ILE A 109 3.54 -0.33 9.11
C ILE A 109 4.72 0.61 8.84
N HIS A 110 5.81 0.16 8.22
CA HIS A 110 6.97 1.01 7.97
C HIS A 110 6.66 2.25 7.14
N ALA A 111 5.93 2.09 6.02
CA ALA A 111 5.52 3.24 5.21
C ALA A 111 4.62 4.19 6.00
N SER A 112 3.62 3.65 6.70
CA SER A 112 2.71 4.46 7.52
C SER A 112 3.44 5.20 8.64
N VAL A 113 4.36 4.55 9.35
CA VAL A 113 5.20 5.16 10.39
C VAL A 113 6.00 6.32 9.84
N ILE A 114 6.67 6.14 8.69
CA ILE A 114 7.50 7.20 8.09
C ILE A 114 6.65 8.43 7.76
N PHE A 115 5.51 8.24 7.09
CA PHE A 115 4.66 9.35 6.69
C PHE A 115 3.96 10.03 7.88
N GLN A 116 3.56 9.27 8.90
CA GLN A 116 2.97 9.83 10.13
C GLN A 116 4.01 10.56 10.98
N ALA A 117 5.21 10.00 11.16
CA ALA A 117 6.29 10.62 11.93
C ALA A 117 6.79 11.93 11.32
N LEU A 118 6.65 12.07 10.00
CA LEU A 118 7.04 13.27 9.24
C LEU A 118 5.86 14.22 8.98
N HIS A 119 4.69 13.98 9.59
CA HIS A 119 3.48 14.80 9.41
C HIS A 119 3.05 14.99 7.95
N CYS A 120 3.23 13.93 7.16
CA CYS A 120 2.92 13.87 5.73
C CYS A 120 1.95 12.72 5.43
N GLU A 121 1.15 12.26 6.41
CA GLU A 121 0.24 11.12 6.26
C GLU A 121 -0.82 11.30 5.17
N SER A 122 -1.13 12.54 4.78
CA SER A 122 -2.03 12.84 3.65
C SER A 122 -1.39 12.56 2.29
N ASN A 123 -0.07 12.35 2.22
CA ASN A 123 0.63 12.03 0.99
C ASN A 123 0.73 10.53 0.71
N TYR A 124 0.36 9.69 1.68
CA TYR A 124 0.32 8.24 1.54
C TYR A 124 -1.13 7.75 1.61
N LEU A 125 -1.62 7.20 0.49
CA LEU A 125 -2.92 6.57 0.40
C LEU A 125 -2.72 5.06 0.16
N ARG A 126 -3.19 4.25 1.12
CA ARG A 126 -3.27 2.80 1.00
C ARG A 126 -4.73 2.38 0.90
N ILE A 127 -5.09 1.67 -0.16
CA ILE A 127 -6.42 1.08 -0.32
C ILE A 127 -6.26 -0.43 -0.30
N GLN A 128 -6.85 -1.05 0.73
CA GLN A 128 -6.76 -2.48 1.00
C GLN A 128 -8.08 -2.95 1.59
N ASP A 129 -8.48 -4.19 1.28
CA ASP A 129 -9.63 -4.84 1.91
C ASP A 129 -9.14 -6.01 2.76
N ASP A 130 -9.34 -5.96 4.07
CA ASP A 130 -8.93 -6.99 5.03
C ASP A 130 -10.09 -7.91 5.44
N THR A 131 -11.16 -7.95 4.64
CA THR A 131 -12.42 -8.64 4.97
C THR A 131 -12.79 -9.77 4.00
N LEU A 132 -11.88 -10.15 3.10
CA LEU A 132 -12.14 -11.21 2.11
C LEU A 132 -12.39 -12.57 2.79
N MET A 133 -13.31 -13.37 2.25
CA MET A 133 -13.67 -14.67 2.80
C MET A 133 -13.93 -15.71 1.69
N GLY A 134 -13.70 -16.98 2.00
CA GLY A 134 -13.91 -18.10 1.07
C GLY A 134 -13.15 -17.91 -0.25
N ASP A 135 -13.80 -18.19 -1.38
CA ASP A 135 -13.20 -18.08 -2.72
C ASP A 135 -12.62 -16.70 -3.04
N THR A 136 -13.15 -15.63 -2.43
CA THR A 136 -12.66 -14.26 -2.68
C THR A 136 -11.30 -13.99 -2.03
N ALA A 137 -10.93 -14.79 -1.01
CA ALA A 137 -9.60 -14.75 -0.40
C ALA A 137 -8.60 -15.72 -1.08
N SER A 138 -9.05 -16.52 -2.05
CA SER A 138 -8.19 -17.47 -2.75
C SER A 138 -7.53 -16.85 -3.98
N VAL A 139 -6.24 -17.13 -4.16
CA VAL A 139 -5.43 -16.58 -5.25
C VAL A 139 -5.58 -17.33 -6.59
N ASP A 140 -6.13 -18.54 -6.57
CA ASP A 140 -6.21 -19.47 -7.69
C ASP A 140 -7.64 -19.72 -8.21
N VAL A 141 -8.66 -19.16 -7.56
CA VAL A 141 -10.07 -19.35 -7.94
C VAL A 141 -10.49 -18.27 -8.96
N SER A 142 -10.26 -18.55 -10.25
CA SER A 142 -10.57 -17.63 -11.35
C SER A 142 -11.95 -17.86 -11.99
N SER A 143 -12.93 -18.40 -11.24
CA SER A 143 -14.27 -18.60 -11.76
C SER A 143 -14.92 -17.26 -12.12
N LYS A 144 -15.77 -17.23 -13.16
CA LYS A 144 -16.46 -15.99 -13.57
C LYS A 144 -17.26 -15.38 -12.41
N GLU A 145 -17.88 -16.22 -11.60
CA GLU A 145 -18.61 -15.78 -10.41
C GLU A 145 -17.69 -15.11 -9.39
N ASN A 146 -16.54 -15.71 -9.07
CA ASN A 146 -15.59 -15.14 -8.12
C ASN A 146 -15.02 -13.80 -8.62
N LEU A 147 -14.67 -13.71 -9.90
CA LEU A 147 -14.19 -12.46 -10.51
C LEU A 147 -15.23 -11.34 -10.45
N LEU A 148 -16.52 -11.65 -10.68
CA LEU A 148 -17.60 -10.66 -10.54
C LEU A 148 -17.79 -10.23 -9.09
N LYS A 149 -17.66 -11.14 -8.13
CA LYS A 149 -17.67 -10.81 -6.69
C LYS A 149 -16.50 -9.88 -6.33
N LEU A 150 -15.28 -10.15 -6.80
CA LEU A 150 -14.12 -9.28 -6.58
C LEU A 150 -14.31 -7.88 -7.17
N VAL A 151 -14.92 -7.76 -8.35
CA VAL A 151 -15.30 -6.44 -8.92
C VAL A 151 -16.29 -5.71 -8.02
N GLN A 152 -17.27 -6.42 -7.47
CA GLN A 152 -18.26 -5.83 -6.57
C GLN A 152 -17.61 -5.36 -5.27
N ILE A 153 -16.74 -6.18 -4.67
CA ILE A 153 -15.95 -5.82 -3.48
C ILE A 153 -15.12 -4.56 -3.74
N GLY A 154 -14.44 -4.46 -4.89
CA GLY A 154 -13.68 -3.27 -5.25
C GLY A 154 -14.55 -2.00 -5.36
N LYS A 155 -15.78 -2.11 -5.89
CA LYS A 155 -16.73 -0.99 -5.94
C LYS A 155 -17.24 -0.58 -4.56
N GLU A 156 -17.44 -1.53 -3.67
CA GLU A 156 -17.84 -1.28 -2.28
C GLU A 156 -16.69 -0.66 -1.49
N LEU A 157 -15.47 -1.11 -1.72
CA LEU A 157 -14.24 -0.56 -1.11
C LEU A 157 -14.07 0.92 -1.42
N LEU A 158 -14.44 1.38 -2.61
CA LEU A 158 -14.45 2.82 -2.94
C LEU A 158 -15.37 3.64 -2.03
N LYS A 159 -16.46 3.05 -1.51
CA LYS A 159 -17.42 3.73 -0.63
C LYS A 159 -17.08 3.59 0.86
N LYS A 160 -16.14 2.70 1.22
CA LYS A 160 -15.64 2.58 2.59
C LYS A 160 -14.82 3.83 2.98
N PRO A 161 -14.78 4.18 4.28
CA PRO A 161 -13.94 5.28 4.75
C PRO A 161 -12.46 4.99 4.51
N VAL A 162 -11.69 6.06 4.29
CA VAL A 162 -10.22 5.97 4.26
C VAL A 162 -9.74 5.37 5.57
N SER A 163 -8.86 4.37 5.48
CA SER A 163 -8.35 3.66 6.64
C SER A 163 -6.82 3.70 6.67
N ARG A 164 -6.24 3.63 7.86
CA ARG A 164 -4.79 3.58 8.08
C ARG A 164 -4.47 2.54 9.13
N VAL A 165 -3.29 1.96 9.03
CA VAL A 165 -2.81 1.02 10.05
C VAL A 165 -2.62 1.75 11.38
N ASN A 166 -3.20 1.20 12.43
CA ASN A 166 -2.92 1.58 13.81
C ASN A 166 -1.60 0.91 14.23
N LEU A 167 -0.64 1.71 14.70
CA LEU A 167 0.71 1.24 14.97
C LEU A 167 0.81 0.34 16.22
N GLU A 168 -0.19 0.38 17.11
CA GLU A 168 -0.24 -0.47 18.30
C GLU A 168 -0.90 -1.82 18.00
N SER A 169 -2.02 -1.80 17.27
CA SER A 169 -2.79 -3.02 16.97
C SER A 169 -2.36 -3.73 15.69
N GLY A 170 -1.69 -3.02 14.77
CA GLY A 170 -1.37 -3.51 13.42
C GLY A 170 -2.59 -3.58 12.48
N MET A 171 -3.76 -3.17 12.94
CA MET A 171 -5.02 -3.27 12.20
C MET A 171 -5.34 -1.98 11.44
N TYR A 172 -6.03 -2.09 10.31
CA TYR A 172 -6.53 -0.92 9.59
C TYR A 172 -7.76 -0.34 10.28
N GLU A 173 -7.67 0.94 10.62
CA GLU A 173 -8.75 1.68 11.29
C GLU A 173 -9.16 2.90 10.45
N ALA A 174 -10.46 3.19 10.44
CA ALA A 174 -11.00 4.33 9.71
C ALA A 174 -10.44 5.65 10.26
N VAL A 175 -9.93 6.51 9.38
CA VAL A 175 -9.44 7.83 9.73
C VAL A 175 -10.62 8.78 9.91
N GLN A 176 -10.74 9.38 11.08
CA GLN A 176 -11.81 10.34 11.35
C GLN A 176 -11.76 11.52 10.37
N MET A 177 -12.91 11.88 9.81
CA MET A 177 -13.10 13.02 8.90
C MET A 177 -12.37 12.93 7.55
N ALA A 178 -11.71 11.82 7.20
CA ALA A 178 -10.99 11.67 5.93
C ALA A 178 -11.90 11.38 4.72
N GLY A 179 -13.20 11.14 4.94
CA GLY A 179 -14.13 10.77 3.88
C GLY A 179 -13.94 9.34 3.38
N THR A 180 -14.37 9.09 2.15
CA THR A 180 -14.33 7.78 1.48
C THR A 180 -13.09 7.60 0.61
N ASN A 181 -12.75 6.34 0.31
CA ASN A 181 -11.66 6.01 -0.62
C ASN A 181 -11.86 6.64 -2.01
N GLU A 182 -13.10 6.75 -2.50
CA GLU A 182 -13.43 7.40 -3.77
C GLU A 182 -13.09 8.90 -3.75
N GLU A 183 -13.51 9.62 -2.70
CA GLU A 183 -13.23 11.05 -2.55
C GLU A 183 -11.73 11.32 -2.47
N GLU A 184 -11.01 10.48 -1.72
CA GLU A 184 -9.57 10.60 -1.55
C GLU A 184 -8.82 10.24 -2.84
N LEU A 185 -9.27 9.25 -3.61
CA LEU A 185 -8.75 8.98 -4.96
C LEU A 185 -8.97 10.14 -5.92
N ILE A 186 -10.12 10.81 -5.86
CA ILE A 186 -10.39 12.02 -6.66
C ILE A 186 -9.42 13.14 -6.25
N ARG A 187 -9.18 13.33 -4.95
CA ARG A 187 -8.18 14.28 -4.45
C ARG A 187 -6.78 13.95 -4.98
N PHE A 188 -6.39 12.69 -4.88
CA PHE A 188 -5.10 12.20 -5.37
C PHE A 188 -4.95 12.43 -6.88
N ALA A 189 -5.96 12.09 -7.69
CA ALA A 189 -5.95 12.32 -9.13
C ALA A 189 -5.82 13.80 -9.51
N LYS A 190 -6.44 14.71 -8.74
CA LYS A 190 -6.27 16.17 -8.92
C LYS A 190 -4.82 16.58 -8.66
N MET A 191 -4.22 16.12 -7.56
CA MET A 191 -2.82 16.41 -7.24
C MET A 191 -1.87 15.95 -8.36
N LEU A 192 -2.07 14.71 -8.85
CA LEU A 192 -1.30 14.17 -9.98
C LEU A 192 -1.46 14.99 -11.26
N SER A 193 -2.69 15.42 -11.57
CA SER A 193 -2.99 16.25 -12.75
C SER A 193 -2.33 17.63 -12.65
N SER A 194 -2.44 18.29 -11.49
CA SER A 194 -1.79 19.59 -11.23
C SER A 194 -0.28 19.50 -11.35
N GLU A 195 0.34 18.48 -10.74
CA GLU A 195 1.79 18.26 -10.84
C GLU A 195 2.23 18.04 -12.29
N ARG A 196 1.48 17.24 -13.06
CA ARG A 196 1.75 17.05 -14.49
C ARG A 196 1.65 18.35 -15.27
N GLN A 197 0.68 19.21 -14.97
CA GLN A 197 0.53 20.49 -15.66
C GLN A 197 1.66 21.46 -15.32
N LEU A 198 2.12 21.48 -14.07
CA LEU A 198 3.31 22.24 -13.64
C LEU A 198 4.55 21.79 -14.43
N ARG A 199 4.82 20.47 -14.53
CA ARG A 199 5.95 19.93 -15.31
C ARG A 199 5.91 20.28 -16.80
N LEU A 200 4.70 20.42 -17.34
CA LEU A 200 4.49 20.80 -18.74
C LEU A 200 4.51 22.33 -18.95
N GLY A 201 4.70 23.13 -17.89
CA GLY A 201 4.66 24.60 -17.96
C GLY A 201 3.27 25.16 -18.28
N LYS A 202 2.21 24.37 -18.06
CA LYS A 202 0.81 24.73 -18.39
C LYS A 202 0.08 25.40 -17.23
N MET A 203 0.65 25.35 -16.03
CA MET A 203 0.18 26.06 -14.83
C MET A 203 1.33 26.94 -14.31
N HIS A 204 1.03 28.19 -13.96
CA HIS A 204 1.95 29.06 -13.24
C HIS A 204 1.55 29.05 -11.76
N LEU A 205 2.54 28.86 -10.87
CA LEU A 205 2.33 29.07 -9.44
C LEU A 205 2.24 30.59 -9.22
N ASN A 206 1.12 31.04 -8.64
CA ASN A 206 0.96 32.42 -8.17
C ASN A 206 1.63 32.60 -6.81
#